data_AF-W2WZT8-F1
#
_entry.id   AF-W2WZT8-F1
#
_cell.length_a   1.000
_cell.length_b   1.000
_cell.length_c   1.000
_cell.angle_alpha   90.00
_cell.angle_beta   90.00
_cell.angle_gamma   90.00
#
_symmetry.space_group_name_H-M   'P 1'
#
loop_
_entity.id
_entity.type
_entity.pdbx_description
1 polymer ?
#
loop_
_entity_poly.entity_id
_entity_poly.type
_entity_poly.pdbx_seq_one_letter_code
_entity_poly.pdbx_strand_id
1 'polypeptide(L)'
;MASKLFSAVKLGGKKAPTQLKHRVVMAPMTRQRTGGDGVPGPAVAEFYRQRATDGGLLITEATNISAYARGYYGAPGLYTPEQVEGWKAVTSAVHDKGGKIFNQLWHTGRVSHPLNLPNGAQPVSASATSMEGVQSLATTAEGRLPHPNPRALEITEIPGIVDDYK
;
A
#
# COMPACT_ATOMS: atom_id res chain seq x y z
N MET A 1 10.77 14.69 33.04
CA MET A 1 11.74 14.19 32.03
C MET A 1 11.39 14.79 30.68
N ALA A 2 12.37 15.17 29.86
CA ALA A 2 12.11 15.63 28.48
C ALA A 2 11.52 14.49 27.63
N SER A 3 10.57 14.80 26.75
CA SER A 3 9.90 13.80 25.91
C SER A 3 10.87 13.15 24.94
N LYS A 4 10.86 11.81 24.86
CA LYS A 4 11.61 11.07 23.83
C LYS A 4 11.01 11.24 22.43
N LEU A 5 9.79 11.74 22.30
CA LEU A 5 9.09 11.86 21.01
C LEU A 5 9.88 12.67 19.98
N PHE A 6 10.59 13.70 20.42
CA PHE A 6 11.39 14.59 19.57
C PHE A 6 12.90 14.31 19.64
N SER A 7 13.28 13.14 20.17
CA SER A 7 14.67 12.70 20.17
C SER A 7 14.99 11.88 18.92
N ALA A 8 16.23 11.98 18.45
CA ALA A 8 16.72 11.17 17.34
C ALA A 8 16.67 9.67 17.65
N VAL A 9 16.54 8.86 16.61
CA VAL A 9 16.58 7.40 16.69
C VAL A 9 17.16 6.80 15.41
N LYS A 10 17.94 5.73 15.57
CA LYS A 10 18.45 4.92 14.48
C LYS A 10 17.53 3.70 14.30
N LEU A 11 16.99 3.52 13.11
CA LEU A 11 16.17 2.36 12.74
C LEU A 11 17.01 1.38 11.91
N GLY A 12 16.99 0.09 12.29
CA GLY A 12 17.86 -0.95 11.70
C GLY A 12 19.28 -0.97 12.30
N GLY A 13 20.17 -1.86 11.82
CA GLY A 13 21.46 -2.02 12.53
C GLY A 13 22.57 -2.89 11.95
N LYS A 14 22.46 -3.46 10.75
CA LYS A 14 23.59 -4.21 10.15
C LYS A 14 24.02 -3.70 8.78
N LYS A 15 23.10 -3.20 7.96
CA LYS A 15 23.37 -2.59 6.65
C LYS A 15 22.46 -1.37 6.49
N ALA A 16 22.99 -0.24 6.01
CA ALA A 16 22.26 1.00 5.68
C ALA A 16 21.16 1.43 6.68
N PRO A 17 21.51 1.76 7.94
CA PRO A 17 20.53 2.17 8.93
C PRO A 17 19.86 3.50 8.57
N THR A 18 18.56 3.62 8.85
CA THR A 18 17.83 4.87 8.65
C THR A 18 17.96 5.76 9.89
N GLN A 19 18.56 6.93 9.71
CA GLN A 19 18.68 7.93 10.76
C GLN A 19 17.44 8.83 10.78
N LEU A 20 16.76 8.89 11.93
CA LEU A 20 15.58 9.74 12.14
C LEU A 20 15.88 10.81 13.18
N LYS A 21 15.38 12.03 12.96
CA LYS A 21 15.55 13.18 13.87
C LYS A 21 14.49 13.23 14.97
N HIS A 22 13.38 12.52 14.80
CA HIS A 22 12.31 12.38 15.79
C HIS A 22 11.61 11.02 15.66
N ARG A 23 10.71 10.73 16.61
CA ARG A 23 9.98 9.45 16.71
C ARG A 23 8.52 9.54 16.25
N VAL A 24 8.10 10.69 15.73
CA VAL A 24 6.81 10.85 15.06
C VAL A 24 6.88 10.19 13.68
N VAL A 25 5.94 9.29 13.39
CA VAL A 25 5.82 8.57 12.12
C VAL A 25 4.43 8.79 11.56
N MET A 26 4.33 9.06 10.27
CA MET A 26 3.03 9.02 9.59
C MET A 26 2.64 7.57 9.33
N ALA A 27 1.55 7.12 9.95
CA ALA A 27 0.98 5.80 9.72
C ALA A 27 0.51 5.63 8.25
N PRO A 28 0.46 4.38 7.74
CA PRO A 28 -0.12 4.10 6.44
C PRO A 28 -1.61 4.44 6.42
N MET A 29 -2.08 5.14 5.38
CA MET A 29 -3.47 5.61 5.27
C MET A 29 -3.96 5.53 3.81
N THR A 30 -4.69 4.47 3.43
CA THR A 30 -5.30 4.33 2.10
C THR A 30 -6.21 5.50 1.76
N ARG A 31 -5.94 6.19 0.63
CA ARG A 31 -6.67 7.42 0.24
C ARG A 31 -7.47 7.30 -1.05
N GLN A 32 -7.21 6.27 -1.85
CA GLN A 32 -7.93 5.98 -3.09
C GLN A 32 -7.83 7.10 -4.14
N ARG A 33 -6.61 7.57 -4.44
CA ARG A 33 -6.32 8.76 -5.27
C ARG A 33 -5.52 8.49 -6.55
N THR A 34 -5.36 7.23 -6.95
CA THR A 34 -4.58 6.85 -8.15
C THR A 34 -5.42 6.28 -9.29
N GLY A 35 -6.76 6.39 -9.21
CA GLY A 35 -7.64 5.89 -10.28
C GLY A 35 -7.54 4.38 -10.55
N GLY A 36 -7.92 3.97 -11.77
CA GLY A 36 -7.95 2.56 -12.18
C GLY A 36 -6.57 1.97 -12.49
N ASP A 37 -5.63 2.77 -12.98
CA ASP A 37 -4.27 2.34 -13.34
C ASP A 37 -3.36 2.12 -12.11
N GLY A 38 -3.70 2.73 -10.98
CA GLY A 38 -2.92 2.60 -9.75
C GLY A 38 -1.66 3.47 -9.74
N VAL A 39 -1.51 4.42 -10.67
CA VAL A 39 -0.31 5.26 -10.81
C VAL A 39 -0.39 6.48 -9.87
N PRO A 40 0.57 6.69 -8.95
CA PRO A 40 0.62 7.90 -8.14
C PRO A 40 0.78 9.17 -8.98
N GLY A 41 -0.22 10.05 -8.96
CA GLY A 41 -0.20 11.34 -9.64
C GLY A 41 0.31 12.51 -8.78
N PRO A 42 0.29 13.74 -9.32
CA PRO A 42 0.79 14.95 -8.63
C PRO A 42 0.17 15.20 -7.25
N ALA A 43 -1.13 14.90 -7.08
CA ALA A 43 -1.82 15.04 -5.80
C ALA A 43 -1.25 14.12 -4.70
N VAL A 44 -0.80 12.92 -5.07
CA VAL A 44 -0.17 11.97 -4.13
C VAL A 44 1.21 12.45 -3.74
N ALA A 45 2.01 12.91 -4.71
CA ALA A 45 3.33 13.50 -4.44
C ALA A 45 3.22 14.72 -3.52
N GLU A 46 2.27 15.62 -3.79
CA GLU A 46 1.98 16.78 -2.94
C GLU A 46 1.62 16.37 -1.51
N PHE A 47 0.74 15.38 -1.38
CA PHE A 47 0.25 14.91 -0.09
C PHE A 47 1.38 14.42 0.82
N TYR A 48 2.34 13.67 0.28
CA TYR A 48 3.52 13.22 1.03
C TYR A 48 4.54 14.33 1.25
N ARG A 49 4.79 15.21 0.26
CA ARG A 49 5.68 16.37 0.40
C ARG A 49 5.26 17.28 1.56
N GLN A 50 3.96 17.52 1.71
CA GLN A 50 3.43 18.35 2.80
C GLN A 50 3.74 17.75 4.18
N ARG A 51 3.82 16.43 4.29
CA ARG A 51 4.01 15.70 5.56
C ARG A 51 5.47 15.36 5.84
N ALA A 52 6.34 15.47 4.85
CA ALA A 52 7.77 15.27 5.03
C ALA A 52 8.38 16.38 5.88
N THR A 53 9.12 15.94 6.91
CA THR A 53 10.00 16.74 7.75
C THR A 53 11.41 16.19 7.65
N ASP A 54 12.42 17.03 7.88
CA ASP A 54 13.82 16.62 7.87
C ASP A 54 14.07 15.53 8.92
N GLY A 55 14.46 14.33 8.46
CA GLY A 55 14.67 13.16 9.30
C GLY A 55 13.40 12.52 9.87
N GLY A 56 12.21 12.86 9.37
CA GLY A 56 10.95 12.19 9.72
C GLY A 56 10.66 10.96 8.85
N LEU A 57 9.98 9.95 9.39
CA LEU A 57 9.57 8.75 8.65
C LEU A 57 8.09 8.82 8.26
N LEU A 58 7.81 8.56 6.99
CA LEU A 58 6.48 8.34 6.44
C LEU A 58 6.33 6.88 6.01
N ILE A 59 5.14 6.32 6.21
CA ILE A 59 4.75 5.04 5.61
C ILE A 59 3.69 5.34 4.57
N THR A 60 3.86 4.82 3.34
CA THR A 60 2.89 5.06 2.28
C THR A 60 1.52 4.47 2.62
N GLU A 61 0.51 4.86 1.86
CA GLU A 61 -0.70 4.08 1.78
C GLU A 61 -0.42 2.67 1.27
N ALA A 62 -1.32 1.75 1.60
CA ALA A 62 -1.20 0.35 1.21
C ALA A 62 -1.15 0.26 -0.32
N THR A 63 -0.08 -0.37 -0.83
CA THR A 63 0.27 -0.38 -2.25
C THR A 63 0.26 -1.81 -2.76
N ASN A 64 -0.56 -2.05 -3.78
CA ASN A 64 -0.79 -3.39 -4.31
C ASN A 64 0.48 -3.94 -4.98
N ILE A 65 0.83 -5.18 -4.63
CA ILE A 65 2.02 -5.87 -5.18
C ILE A 65 1.78 -6.50 -6.55
N SER A 66 0.52 -6.65 -6.95
CA SER A 66 0.14 -7.19 -8.26
C SER A 66 -1.26 -6.75 -8.65
N ALA A 67 -1.64 -7.01 -9.90
CA ALA A 67 -3.00 -6.75 -10.38
C ALA A 67 -4.05 -7.60 -9.64
N TYR A 68 -3.67 -8.78 -9.14
CA TYR A 68 -4.55 -9.70 -8.40
C TYR A 68 -4.61 -9.42 -6.89
N ALA A 69 -3.76 -8.53 -6.39
CA ALA A 69 -3.71 -8.12 -4.98
C ALA A 69 -4.78 -7.07 -4.60
N ARG A 70 -5.47 -6.49 -5.59
CA ARG A 70 -6.29 -5.28 -5.46
C ARG A 70 -7.62 -5.54 -4.75
N GLY A 71 -7.92 -4.75 -3.73
CA GLY A 71 -9.23 -4.79 -3.04
C GLY A 71 -10.01 -3.47 -3.04
N TYR A 72 -9.35 -2.37 -3.37
CA TYR A 72 -9.91 -1.02 -3.32
C TYR A 72 -9.61 -0.28 -4.61
N TYR A 73 -10.64 0.12 -5.36
CA TYR A 73 -10.49 0.98 -6.52
C TYR A 73 -9.81 2.30 -6.14
N GLY A 74 -8.84 2.77 -6.92
CA GLY A 74 -8.08 3.99 -6.62
C GLY A 74 -6.90 3.82 -5.66
N ALA A 75 -6.66 2.64 -5.09
CA ALA A 75 -5.44 2.36 -4.32
C ALA A 75 -4.23 2.16 -5.28
N PRO A 76 -3.03 2.64 -4.92
CA PRO A 76 -1.87 2.55 -5.80
C PRO A 76 -1.36 1.12 -5.98
N GLY A 77 -0.62 0.91 -7.06
CA GLY A 77 0.17 -0.31 -7.29
C GLY A 77 1.67 -0.04 -7.27
N LEU A 78 2.47 -1.10 -7.23
CA LEU A 78 3.92 -1.09 -7.44
C LEU A 78 4.34 -2.39 -8.13
N TYR A 79 3.83 -2.62 -9.34
CA TYR A 79 4.11 -3.81 -10.15
C TYR A 79 4.23 -3.52 -11.65
N THR A 80 4.05 -2.26 -12.07
CA THR A 80 4.31 -1.82 -13.46
C THR A 80 5.38 -0.73 -13.51
N PRO A 81 6.06 -0.55 -14.66
CA PRO A 81 7.01 0.56 -14.84
C PRO A 81 6.39 1.94 -14.58
N GLU A 82 5.17 2.18 -15.02
CA GLU A 82 4.48 3.47 -14.87
C GLU A 82 4.19 3.78 -13.39
N GLN A 83 3.82 2.75 -12.63
CA GLN A 83 3.63 2.87 -11.18
C GLN A 83 4.95 3.18 -10.47
N VAL A 84 6.06 2.58 -10.91
CA VAL A 84 7.40 2.89 -10.40
C VAL A 84 7.76 4.35 -10.67
N GLU A 85 7.50 4.87 -11.87
CA GLU A 85 7.75 6.29 -12.20
C GLU A 85 6.88 7.23 -11.35
N GLY A 86 5.61 6.91 -11.15
CA GLY A 86 4.74 7.67 -10.23
C GLY A 86 5.28 7.69 -8.80
N TRP A 87 5.73 6.55 -8.28
CA TRP A 87 6.34 6.49 -6.95
C TRP A 87 7.69 7.19 -6.86
N LYS A 88 8.51 7.20 -7.92
CA LYS A 88 9.76 7.98 -7.96
C LYS A 88 9.48 9.46 -7.70
N ALA A 89 8.48 10.05 -8.36
CA ALA A 89 8.08 11.43 -8.11
C ALA A 89 7.68 11.69 -6.64
N VAL A 90 6.94 10.76 -6.04
CA VAL A 90 6.56 10.83 -4.61
C VAL A 90 7.79 10.77 -3.70
N THR A 91 8.67 9.79 -3.92
CA THR A 91 9.87 9.63 -3.07
C THR A 91 10.85 10.79 -3.21
N SER A 92 11.05 11.32 -4.42
CA SER A 92 11.85 12.53 -4.63
C SER A 92 11.30 13.71 -3.84
N ALA A 93 10.00 13.98 -3.92
CA ALA A 93 9.39 15.09 -3.19
C ALA A 93 9.51 14.96 -1.65
N VAL A 94 9.59 13.74 -1.12
CA VAL A 94 9.86 13.50 0.30
C VAL A 94 11.33 13.68 0.64
N HIS A 95 12.22 13.14 -0.19
CA HIS A 95 13.67 13.21 0.00
C HIS A 95 14.21 14.64 -0.14
N ASP A 96 13.63 15.47 -1.00
CA ASP A 96 13.97 16.89 -1.15
C ASP A 96 13.77 17.69 0.15
N LYS A 97 12.88 17.21 1.05
CA LYS A 97 12.66 17.80 2.39
C LYS A 97 13.43 17.08 3.50
N GLY A 98 14.35 16.18 3.15
CA GLY A 98 15.12 15.37 4.08
C GLY A 98 14.33 14.25 4.77
N GLY A 99 13.08 14.01 4.34
CA GLY A 99 12.24 12.95 4.90
C GLY A 99 12.72 11.56 4.49
N LYS A 100 12.15 10.54 5.14
CA LYS A 100 12.32 9.12 4.84
C LYS A 100 10.94 8.53 4.56
N ILE A 101 10.85 7.60 3.61
CA ILE A 101 9.57 6.98 3.25
C ILE A 101 9.73 5.50 2.97
N PHE A 102 8.88 4.68 3.58
CA PHE A 102 8.78 3.24 3.33
C PHE A 102 7.46 2.94 2.63
N ASN A 103 7.49 2.03 1.65
CA ASN A 103 6.28 1.57 0.98
C ASN A 103 5.63 0.41 1.76
N GLN A 104 4.31 0.48 1.98
CA GLN A 104 3.53 -0.61 2.56
C GLN A 104 3.04 -1.55 1.46
N LEU A 105 3.76 -2.65 1.23
CA LEU A 105 3.36 -3.71 0.30
C LEU A 105 2.08 -4.40 0.76
N TRP A 106 1.14 -4.62 -0.17
CA TRP A 106 -0.22 -5.05 0.17
C TRP A 106 -0.79 -6.09 -0.78
N HIS A 107 -1.42 -7.10 -0.19
CA HIS A 107 -2.31 -8.04 -0.84
C HIS A 107 -3.60 -8.16 -0.01
N THR A 108 -4.74 -7.82 -0.60
CA THR A 108 -6.03 -7.73 0.15
C THR A 108 -6.70 -9.08 0.38
N GLY A 109 -6.34 -10.09 -0.40
CA GLY A 109 -6.91 -11.43 -0.30
C GLY A 109 -8.43 -11.38 -0.53
N ARG A 110 -9.21 -11.94 0.40
CA ARG A 110 -10.67 -11.97 0.30
C ARG A 110 -11.36 -10.60 0.42
N VAL A 111 -10.65 -9.57 0.92
CA VAL A 111 -11.20 -8.21 1.02
C VAL A 111 -11.09 -7.52 -0.33
N SER A 112 -11.80 -8.05 -1.33
CA SER A 112 -11.75 -7.60 -2.73
C SER A 112 -13.10 -7.81 -3.41
N HIS A 113 -13.16 -7.57 -4.72
CA HIS A 113 -14.30 -7.77 -5.60
C HIS A 113 -13.82 -8.06 -7.02
N PRO A 114 -14.54 -8.86 -7.85
CA PRO A 114 -14.10 -9.20 -9.20
C PRO A 114 -13.88 -7.98 -10.10
N LEU A 115 -14.64 -6.90 -9.90
CA LEU A 115 -14.45 -5.62 -10.61
C LEU A 115 -13.11 -4.94 -10.34
N ASN A 116 -12.38 -5.34 -9.30
CA ASN A 116 -11.04 -4.84 -9.00
C ASN A 116 -9.94 -5.73 -9.57
N LEU A 117 -10.29 -6.89 -10.12
CA LEU A 117 -9.37 -7.94 -10.53
C LEU A 117 -9.40 -8.15 -12.05
N PRO A 118 -8.27 -8.54 -12.67
CA PRO A 118 -8.22 -8.85 -14.10
C PRO A 118 -9.27 -9.89 -14.49
N ASN A 119 -9.96 -9.66 -15.61
CA ASN A 119 -10.95 -10.57 -16.20
C ASN A 119 -12.09 -10.99 -15.26
N GLY A 120 -12.39 -10.21 -14.22
CA GLY A 120 -13.41 -10.58 -13.24
C GLY A 120 -13.02 -11.80 -12.42
N ALA A 121 -11.72 -12.03 -12.21
CA ALA A 121 -11.23 -13.14 -11.40
C ALA A 121 -11.83 -13.12 -9.99
N GLN A 122 -12.01 -14.31 -9.41
CA GLN A 122 -12.46 -14.45 -8.03
C GLN A 122 -11.33 -14.07 -7.07
N PRO A 123 -11.59 -13.27 -6.02
CA PRO A 123 -10.60 -13.02 -4.96
C PRO A 123 -10.07 -14.30 -4.34
N VAL A 124 -8.80 -14.31 -3.96
CA VAL A 124 -8.14 -15.46 -3.35
C VAL A 124 -7.97 -15.30 -1.84
N SER A 125 -7.93 -16.40 -1.10
CA SER A 125 -7.67 -16.40 0.34
C SER A 125 -7.04 -17.72 0.79
N ALA A 126 -6.71 -17.80 2.08
CA ALA A 126 -6.24 -19.04 2.69
C ALA A 126 -7.33 -20.12 2.76
N SER A 127 -8.61 -19.74 2.69
CA SER A 127 -9.76 -20.65 2.71
C SER A 127 -10.94 -20.04 1.96
N ALA A 128 -11.86 -20.88 1.46
CA ALA A 128 -13.09 -20.46 0.80
C ALA A 128 -14.16 -19.97 1.81
N THR A 129 -13.74 -19.20 2.81
CA THR A 129 -14.63 -18.70 3.87
C THR A 129 -15.18 -17.33 3.49
N SER A 130 -16.51 -17.25 3.45
CA SER A 130 -17.26 -16.02 3.21
C SER A 130 -16.91 -14.93 4.23
N MET A 131 -17.25 -13.68 3.89
CA MET A 131 -17.22 -12.55 4.82
C MET A 131 -18.61 -12.32 5.44
N GLU A 132 -19.29 -13.41 5.82
CA GLU A 132 -20.62 -13.32 6.43
C GLU A 132 -20.58 -12.52 7.73
N GLY A 133 -21.58 -11.66 7.94
CA GLY A 133 -21.66 -10.76 9.09
C GLY A 133 -20.71 -9.55 9.04
N VAL A 134 -19.83 -9.45 8.03
CA VAL A 134 -18.96 -8.27 7.84
C VAL A 134 -19.71 -7.19 7.06
N GLN A 135 -19.80 -5.98 7.64
CA GLN A 135 -20.50 -4.84 7.04
C GLN A 135 -19.62 -4.01 6.09
N SER A 136 -18.32 -4.31 5.98
CA SER A 136 -17.46 -3.62 5.01
C SER A 136 -17.82 -3.99 3.58
N LEU A 137 -17.71 -3.02 2.69
CA LEU A 137 -17.93 -3.19 1.27
C LEU A 137 -16.62 -2.95 0.51
N ALA A 138 -16.41 -3.69 -0.58
CA ALA A 138 -15.35 -3.43 -1.51
C ALA A 138 -15.64 -2.11 -2.25
N THR A 139 -14.65 -1.22 -2.33
CA THR A 139 -14.75 -0.06 -3.21
C THR A 139 -14.39 -0.48 -4.62
N THR A 140 -15.29 -0.28 -5.57
CA THR A 140 -15.12 -0.64 -6.99
C THR A 140 -15.35 0.59 -7.87
N ALA A 141 -15.09 0.47 -9.17
CA ALA A 141 -15.41 1.51 -10.16
C ALA A 141 -16.92 1.80 -10.23
N GLU A 142 -17.76 0.84 -9.85
CA GLU A 142 -19.24 0.93 -9.88
C GLU A 142 -19.84 1.30 -8.52
N GLY A 143 -19.00 1.69 -7.56
CA GLY A 143 -19.40 2.01 -6.19
C GLY A 143 -19.05 0.92 -5.20
N ARG A 144 -19.71 0.95 -4.03
CA ARG A 144 -19.43 0.03 -2.93
C ARG A 144 -20.29 -1.23 -3.06
N LEU A 145 -19.66 -2.39 -3.13
CA LEU A 145 -20.34 -3.68 -3.35
C LEU A 145 -19.95 -4.71 -2.28
N PRO A 146 -20.82 -5.70 -1.99
CA PRO A 146 -20.48 -6.80 -1.07
C PRO A 146 -19.26 -7.59 -1.54
N HIS A 147 -18.47 -8.12 -0.62
CA HIS A 147 -17.38 -9.04 -0.95
C HIS A 147 -17.95 -10.40 -1.41
N PRO A 148 -17.48 -10.97 -2.52
CA PRO A 148 -17.88 -12.33 -2.90
C PRO A 148 -17.21 -13.36 -1.98
N ASN A 149 -17.64 -14.61 -2.08
CA ASN A 149 -16.85 -15.71 -1.52
C ASN A 149 -15.49 -15.79 -2.23
N PRO A 150 -14.37 -15.93 -1.50
CA PRO A 150 -13.07 -16.11 -2.11
C PRO A 150 -12.87 -17.56 -2.56
N ARG A 151 -11.89 -17.76 -3.45
CA ARG A 151 -11.32 -19.06 -3.75
C ARG A 151 -10.18 -19.35 -2.76
N ALA A 152 -10.09 -20.58 -2.25
CA ALA A 152 -8.92 -21.01 -1.52
C ALA A 152 -7.72 -21.13 -2.47
N LEU A 153 -6.56 -20.62 -2.06
CA LEU A 153 -5.32 -20.86 -2.79
C LEU A 153 -4.90 -22.32 -2.67
N GLU A 154 -4.49 -22.89 -3.79
CA GLU A 154 -3.74 -24.13 -3.81
C GLU A 154 -2.31 -23.88 -3.32
N ILE A 155 -1.70 -24.88 -2.70
CA ILE A 155 -0.32 -24.78 -2.17
C ILE A 155 0.66 -24.35 -3.27
N THR A 156 0.43 -24.82 -4.50
CA THR A 156 1.26 -24.50 -5.67
C THR A 156 1.17 -23.04 -6.12
N GLU A 157 0.16 -22.29 -5.69
CA GLU A 157 -0.02 -20.87 -6.04
C GLU A 157 0.69 -19.92 -5.07
N ILE A 158 0.95 -20.36 -3.84
CA ILE A 158 1.58 -19.54 -2.79
C ILE A 158 2.96 -19.00 -3.22
N PRO A 159 3.86 -19.79 -3.86
CA PRO A 159 5.13 -19.25 -4.34
C PRO A 159 4.99 -18.06 -5.28
N GLY A 160 3.96 -18.04 -6.14
CA GLY A 160 3.70 -16.91 -7.04
C GLY A 160 3.36 -15.62 -6.28
N ILE A 161 2.56 -15.72 -5.22
CA ILE A 161 2.26 -14.56 -4.35
C ILE A 161 3.51 -14.12 -3.58
N VAL A 162 4.34 -15.06 -3.12
CA VAL A 162 5.62 -14.73 -2.47
C VAL A 162 6.54 -14.00 -3.45
N ASP A 163 6.56 -14.39 -4.73
CA ASP A 163 7.35 -13.72 -5.76
C ASP A 163 6.79 -12.33 -6.11
N ASP A 164 5.47 -12.14 -6.09
CA ASP A 164 4.86 -10.79 -6.23
C ASP A 164 5.34 -9.82 -5.12
N TYR A 165 5.67 -10.33 -3.93
CA TYR A 165 6.19 -9.51 -2.82
C TYR A 165 7.69 -9.17 -2.91
N LYS A 166 8.47 -9.89 -3.74
CA LYS A 166 9.94 -9.76 -3.81
C LYS A 166 10.36 -8.66 -4.77
#